data_AF-A0A842TIN3-F1
#
_entry.id   AF-A0A842TIN3-F1
#
_cell.length_a   1.000
_cell.length_b   1.000
_cell.length_c   1.000
_cell.angle_alpha   90.00
_cell.angle_beta   90.00
_cell.angle_gamma   90.00
#
_symmetry.space_group_name_H-M   'P 1'
#
loop_
_entity.id
_entity.type
_entity.pdbx_description
1 polymer ?
#
loop_
_entity_poly.entity_id
_entity_poly.type
_entity_poly.pdbx_seq_one_letter_code
_entity_poly.pdbx_strand_id
1 'polypeptide(L)'
;MEDIGENNTFINTTPPGYIGTKINIRIKFAGDYDQDTIDRFNEIARYLNQNVIIQLYALMNYYKLVGDNISINHNVSGWKELDLLRRLRNIFAHKTGIVNHKVKKEAKLFNEIIQHFNLKKDTIDRRHFPLPSDRVIMKLFDGCIRYIHETG
;
A
#
# COMPACT_ATOMS: atom_id res chain seq x y z
N MET A 1 34.40 -19.87 -29.81
CA MET A 1 33.20 -19.04 -30.01
C MET A 1 32.05 -19.92 -29.58
N GLU A 2 31.81 -19.96 -28.27
CA GLU A 2 30.76 -20.79 -27.67
C GLU A 2 29.50 -19.93 -27.56
N ASP A 3 28.45 -20.45 -28.20
CA ASP A 3 27.12 -19.86 -28.28
C ASP A 3 26.37 -20.24 -27.00
N ILE A 4 26.30 -19.31 -26.05
CA ILE A 4 25.56 -19.52 -24.78
C ILE A 4 24.15 -19.01 -25.01
N GLY A 5 23.22 -19.95 -25.27
CA GLY A 5 21.81 -19.66 -25.45
C GLY A 5 21.20 -18.93 -24.25
N GLU A 6 20.85 -17.66 -24.45
CA GLU A 6 20.10 -16.86 -23.49
C GLU A 6 18.67 -17.40 -23.37
N ASN A 7 18.41 -18.21 -22.35
CA ASN A 7 17.06 -18.47 -21.87
C ASN A 7 16.54 -17.23 -21.12
N ASN A 8 16.24 -16.17 -21.86
CA ASN A 8 15.66 -14.95 -21.34
C ASN A 8 14.18 -15.15 -20.97
N THR A 9 13.92 -15.54 -19.72
CA THR A 9 12.55 -15.53 -19.19
C THR A 9 12.18 -14.10 -18.79
N PHE A 10 11.47 -13.40 -19.68
CA PHE A 10 10.92 -12.09 -19.38
C PHE A 10 9.66 -12.23 -18.54
N ILE A 11 9.71 -11.84 -17.27
CA ILE A 11 8.49 -11.71 -16.46
C ILE A 11 7.99 -10.28 -16.59
N ASN A 12 6.97 -10.07 -17.44
CA ASN A 12 6.20 -8.83 -17.48
C ASN A 12 5.29 -8.77 -16.25
N THR A 13 5.83 -8.44 -15.08
CA THR A 13 5.03 -8.21 -13.87
C THR A 13 4.67 -6.74 -13.74
N THR A 14 4.09 -6.13 -14.78
CA THR A 14 3.41 -4.85 -14.58
C THR A 14 2.11 -5.15 -13.82
N PRO A 15 1.97 -4.76 -12.54
CA PRO A 15 0.72 -4.99 -11.83
C PRO A 15 -0.40 -4.27 -12.58
N PRO A 16 -1.65 -4.78 -12.59
CA PRO A 16 -2.73 -4.28 -13.45
C PRO A 16 -2.97 -2.75 -13.35
N GLY A 17 -2.63 -2.12 -12.23
CA GLY A 17 -2.76 -0.66 -12.02
C GLY A 17 -1.68 0.22 -12.65
N TYR A 18 -0.63 -0.35 -13.27
CA TYR A 18 0.46 0.42 -13.90
C TYR A 18 0.42 0.41 -15.43
N ILE A 19 -0.57 -0.27 -16.02
CA ILE A 19 -0.80 -0.31 -17.47
C ILE A 19 -1.28 1.08 -17.91
N GLY A 20 -0.35 1.93 -18.36
CA GLY A 20 -0.63 3.31 -18.81
C GLY A 20 0.30 4.37 -18.23
N THR A 21 1.12 4.03 -17.22
CA THR A 21 2.17 4.95 -16.74
C THR A 21 3.38 4.89 -17.67
N LYS A 22 3.91 6.05 -18.10
CA LYS A 22 5.09 6.16 -19.00
C LYS A 22 6.41 5.67 -18.38
N ILE A 23 6.34 5.02 -17.21
CA ILE A 23 7.51 4.53 -16.46
C ILE A 23 7.51 3.01 -16.54
N ASN A 24 8.39 2.47 -17.38
CA ASN A 24 8.62 1.04 -17.49
C ASN A 24 9.79 0.67 -16.58
N ILE A 25 9.51 0.17 -15.37
CA ILE A 25 10.55 -0.33 -14.47
C ILE A 25 10.83 -1.79 -14.86
N ARG A 26 11.95 -2.01 -15.54
CA ARG A 26 12.46 -3.36 -15.83
C ARG A 26 13.55 -3.71 -14.83
N ILE A 27 13.27 -4.65 -13.94
CA ILE A 27 14.29 -5.20 -13.05
C ILE A 27 14.88 -6.41 -13.76
N LYS A 28 16.12 -6.30 -14.21
CA LYS A 28 16.90 -7.43 -14.73
C LYS A 28 17.72 -8.00 -13.58
N PHE A 29 17.55 -9.30 -13.36
CA PHE A 29 18.40 -10.07 -12.45
C PHE A 29 19.46 -10.80 -13.27
N ALA A 30 20.69 -10.85 -12.74
CA ALA A 30 21.82 -11.50 -13.42
C ALA A 30 21.82 -13.04 -13.28
N GLY A 31 20.87 -13.62 -12.53
CA GLY A 31 20.74 -15.06 -12.30
C GLY A 31 19.46 -15.42 -11.54
N ASP A 32 19.33 -16.69 -11.16
CA ASP A 32 18.25 -17.17 -10.29
C ASP A 32 18.29 -16.44 -8.94
N TYR A 33 17.11 -16.08 -8.44
CA TYR A 33 16.98 -15.41 -7.14
C TYR A 33 16.74 -16.43 -6.04
N ASP A 34 17.48 -16.28 -4.94
CA ASP A 34 17.24 -17.03 -3.72
C ASP A 34 16.10 -16.42 -2.89
N GLN A 35 15.70 -17.13 -1.84
CA GLN A 35 14.63 -16.67 -0.95
C GLN A 35 15.01 -15.36 -0.21
N ASP A 36 16.30 -15.13 0.10
CA ASP A 36 16.76 -13.89 0.73
C ASP A 36 16.51 -12.68 -0.18
N THR A 37 16.79 -12.83 -1.47
CA THR A 37 16.52 -11.81 -2.47
C THR A 37 15.03 -11.49 -2.55
N ILE A 38 14.17 -12.50 -2.64
CA ILE A 38 12.71 -12.33 -2.65
C ILE A 38 12.23 -11.60 -1.39
N ASP A 39 12.74 -12.00 -0.22
CA ASP A 39 12.34 -11.41 1.07
C ASP A 39 12.74 -9.94 1.17
N ARG A 40 13.94 -9.58 0.68
CA ARG A 40 14.41 -8.19 0.59
C ARG A 40 13.55 -7.35 -0.35
N PHE A 41 13.20 -7.86 -1.53
CA PHE A 41 12.30 -7.13 -2.45
C PHE A 41 10.92 -6.91 -1.84
N ASN A 42 10.38 -7.92 -1.15
CA ASN A 42 9.13 -7.80 -0.42
C ASN A 42 9.22 -6.78 0.72
N GLU A 43 10.37 -6.67 1.39
CA GLU A 43 10.61 -5.62 2.38
C GLU A 43 10.65 -4.22 1.75
N ILE A 44 11.39 -4.05 0.65
CA ILE A 44 11.44 -2.78 -0.10
C ILE A 44 10.04 -2.37 -0.56
N ALA A 45 9.27 -3.29 -1.14
CA ALA A 45 7.90 -3.04 -1.57
C ALA A 45 7.01 -2.59 -0.40
N ARG A 46 7.19 -3.15 0.80
CA ARG A 46 6.47 -2.72 2.01
C ARG A 46 6.82 -1.29 2.42
N TYR A 47 8.09 -0.90 2.35
CA TYR A 47 8.48 0.48 2.65
C TYR A 47 7.96 1.47 1.62
N LEU A 48 7.98 1.11 0.33
CA LEU A 48 7.39 1.94 -0.73
C LEU A 48 5.90 2.15 -0.49
N ASN A 49 5.15 1.10 -0.17
CA ASN A 49 3.71 1.22 0.11
C ASN A 49 3.43 2.08 1.36
N GLN A 50 4.25 1.99 2.41
CA GLN A 50 4.16 2.88 3.57
C GLN A 50 4.43 4.35 3.18
N ASN A 51 5.43 4.60 2.35
CA ASN A 51 5.76 5.94 1.90
C ASN A 51 4.61 6.55 1.08
N VAL A 52 3.98 5.77 0.20
CA VAL A 52 2.80 6.19 -0.57
C VAL A 52 1.64 6.61 0.35
N ILE A 53 1.39 5.87 1.43
CA ILE A 53 0.40 6.26 2.45
C ILE A 53 0.72 7.61 3.09
N ILE A 54 1.98 7.85 3.43
CA ILE A 54 2.43 9.10 4.04
C ILE A 54 2.24 10.27 3.06
N GLN A 55 2.61 10.08 1.79
CA GLN A 55 2.47 11.10 0.74
C GLN A 55 1.00 11.41 0.44
N LEU A 56 0.15 10.38 0.29
CA LEU A 56 -1.29 10.56 0.07
C LEU A 56 -1.92 11.31 1.24
N TYR A 57 -1.57 10.96 2.48
CA TYR A 57 -2.04 11.70 3.65
C TYR A 57 -1.61 13.17 3.63
N ALA A 58 -0.34 13.45 3.28
CA ALA A 58 0.17 14.81 3.20
C ALA A 58 -0.60 15.64 2.16
N LEU A 59 -0.95 15.04 1.01
CA LEU A 59 -1.78 15.68 -0.01
C LEU A 59 -3.18 16.00 0.53
N MET A 60 -3.85 15.04 1.17
CA MET A 60 -5.18 15.26 1.76
C MET A 60 -5.15 16.33 2.86
N ASN A 61 -4.07 16.38 3.64
CA ASN A 61 -3.86 17.39 4.68
C ASN A 61 -3.61 18.78 4.09
N TYR A 62 -2.86 18.88 2.98
CA TYR A 62 -2.63 20.15 2.28
C TYR A 62 -3.95 20.79 1.83
N TYR A 63 -4.90 19.99 1.34
CA TYR A 63 -6.26 20.44 1.00
C TYR A 63 -7.21 20.56 2.20
N LYS A 64 -6.71 20.40 3.44
CA LYS A 64 -7.49 20.52 4.69
C LYS A 64 -8.68 19.55 4.78
N LEU A 65 -8.56 18.37 4.18
CA LEU A 65 -9.58 17.30 4.27
C LEU A 65 -9.32 16.35 5.44
N VAL A 66 -8.06 16.30 5.90
CA VAL A 66 -7.64 15.57 7.11
C VAL A 66 -6.65 16.41 7.89
N GLY A 67 -6.51 16.14 9.17
CA GLY A 67 -5.59 16.81 10.08
C GLY A 67 -5.93 16.44 11.51
N ASP A 68 -5.12 16.90 12.47
CA ASP A 68 -5.34 16.58 13.88
C ASP A 68 -6.66 17.17 14.42
N ASN A 69 -7.08 18.31 13.87
CA ASN A 69 -8.29 19.02 14.27
C ASN A 69 -9.40 19.03 13.19
N ILE A 70 -9.28 18.18 12.17
CA ILE A 70 -10.26 18.10 11.08
C ILE A 70 -11.10 16.84 11.26
N SER A 71 -12.41 17.04 11.43
CA SER A 71 -13.37 15.95 11.51
C SER A 71 -13.67 15.43 10.11
N ILE A 72 -13.60 14.10 9.92
CA ILE A 72 -13.98 13.47 8.66
C ILE A 72 -15.51 13.35 8.65
N ASN A 73 -16.15 13.93 7.64
CA ASN A 73 -17.58 13.74 7.41
C ASN A 73 -17.86 12.26 7.03
N HIS A 74 -18.47 11.50 7.94
CA HIS A 74 -18.77 10.08 7.75
C HIS A 74 -20.00 9.80 6.85
N ASN A 75 -20.70 10.85 6.41
CA ASN A 75 -21.84 10.71 5.50
C ASN A 75 -21.44 10.77 4.02
N VAL A 76 -20.15 10.97 3.73
CA VAL A 76 -19.60 11.15 2.38
C VAL A 76 -18.91 9.87 1.92
N SER A 77 -19.13 9.46 0.67
CA SER A 77 -18.43 8.30 0.09
C SER A 77 -16.91 8.46 0.17
N GLY A 78 -16.21 7.38 0.47
CA GLY A 78 -14.76 7.42 0.63
C GLY A 78 -14.27 7.84 2.02
N TRP A 79 -15.17 8.21 2.95
CA TRP A 79 -14.78 8.58 4.32
C TRP A 79 -13.98 7.49 5.02
N LYS A 80 -14.32 6.22 4.73
CA LYS A 80 -13.72 5.07 5.41
C LYS A 80 -12.27 4.89 4.99
N GLU A 81 -11.98 5.00 3.70
CA GLU A 81 -10.62 4.99 3.17
C GLU A 81 -9.80 6.16 3.72
N LEU A 82 -10.40 7.34 3.83
CA LEU A 82 -9.74 8.52 4.39
C LEU A 82 -9.42 8.35 5.90
N ASP A 83 -10.32 7.75 6.67
CA ASP A 83 -10.07 7.42 8.09
C ASP A 83 -8.97 6.37 8.24
N LEU A 84 -9.00 5.32 7.41
CA LEU A 84 -7.96 4.29 7.39
C LEU A 84 -6.60 4.89 7.03
N LEU A 85 -6.55 5.78 6.02
CA LEU A 85 -5.34 6.51 5.62
C LEU A 85 -4.77 7.32 6.79
N ARG A 86 -5.59 8.11 7.47
CA ARG A 86 -5.19 8.90 8.65
C ARG A 86 -4.59 8.02 9.75
N ARG A 87 -5.24 6.90 10.06
CA ARG A 87 -4.79 5.98 11.11
C ARG A 87 -3.51 5.24 10.73
N LEU A 88 -3.37 4.83 9.48
CA LEU A 88 -2.15 4.21 8.96
C LEU A 88 -0.97 5.19 9.00
N ARG A 89 -1.16 6.43 8.51
CA ARG A 89 -0.12 7.46 8.57
C ARG A 89 0.32 7.73 10.00
N ASN A 90 -0.60 7.82 10.95
CA ASN A 90 -0.25 8.07 12.36
C ASN A 90 0.61 6.94 12.95
N ILE A 91 0.47 5.71 12.47
CA ILE A 91 1.36 4.62 12.85
C ILE A 91 2.71 4.75 12.13
N PHE A 92 2.70 4.95 10.81
CA PHE A 92 3.92 5.00 10.00
C PHE A 92 4.79 6.24 10.25
N ALA A 93 4.23 7.28 10.84
CA ALA A 93 4.99 8.45 11.29
C ALA A 93 5.97 8.13 12.43
N HIS A 94 5.76 7.03 13.16
CA HIS A 94 6.54 6.72 14.37
C HIS A 94 7.23 5.35 14.32
N LYS A 95 6.87 4.46 13.39
CA LYS A 95 7.48 3.14 13.28
C LYS A 95 7.37 2.52 11.90
N THR A 96 8.23 1.55 11.64
CA THR A 96 8.15 0.64 10.50
C THR A 96 6.88 -0.19 10.64
N GLY A 97 6.11 -0.39 9.56
CA GLY A 97 4.74 -0.93 9.54
C GLY A 97 4.49 -2.35 10.10
N ILE A 98 5.31 -2.82 11.03
CA ILE A 98 5.12 -3.98 11.90
C ILE A 98 3.94 -3.72 12.84
N VAL A 99 3.02 -4.67 12.87
CA VAL A 99 1.79 -4.61 13.67
C VAL A 99 2.07 -5.14 15.07
N ASN A 100 1.74 -4.35 16.09
CA ASN A 100 1.71 -4.81 17.46
C ASN A 100 0.29 -5.26 17.82
N HIS A 101 0.04 -6.56 17.73
CA HIS A 101 -1.27 -7.15 18.06
C HIS A 101 -1.67 -7.02 19.54
N LYS A 102 -0.73 -6.68 20.43
CA LYS A 102 -1.05 -6.36 21.83
C LYS A 102 -1.63 -4.96 21.99
N VAL A 103 -1.38 -4.06 21.04
CA VAL A 103 -1.95 -2.70 21.03
C VAL A 103 -3.32 -2.76 20.35
N LYS A 104 -4.39 -2.63 21.15
CA LYS A 104 -5.78 -2.75 20.69
C LYS A 104 -6.09 -1.89 19.45
N LYS A 105 -5.55 -0.67 19.37
CA LYS A 105 -5.76 0.24 18.22
C LYS A 105 -5.19 -0.32 16.92
N GLU A 106 -3.99 -0.92 17.00
CA GLU A 106 -3.33 -1.49 15.83
C GLU A 106 -3.95 -2.80 15.40
N ALA A 107 -4.24 -3.69 16.34
CA ALA A 107 -4.94 -4.95 16.08
C ALA A 107 -6.32 -4.68 15.43
N LYS A 108 -7.03 -3.65 15.93
CA LYS A 108 -8.31 -3.22 15.35
C LYS A 108 -8.11 -2.70 13.93
N LEU A 109 -7.15 -1.80 13.70
CA LEU A 109 -6.87 -1.27 12.37
C LEU A 109 -6.49 -2.37 11.37
N PHE A 110 -5.64 -3.31 11.79
CA PHE A 110 -5.25 -4.47 10.97
C PHE A 110 -6.48 -5.26 10.52
N ASN A 111 -7.37 -5.61 11.46
CA ASN A 111 -8.59 -6.35 11.13
C ASN A 111 -9.57 -5.53 10.27
N GLU A 112 -9.68 -4.22 10.52
CA GLU A 112 -10.53 -3.34 9.71
C GLU A 112 -10.06 -3.28 8.27
N ILE A 113 -8.75 -3.22 8.00
CA ILE A 113 -8.21 -3.23 6.63
C ILE A 113 -8.55 -4.55 5.92
N ILE A 114 -8.37 -5.68 6.60
CA ILE A 114 -8.69 -7.00 6.06
C ILE A 114 -10.17 -7.08 5.68
N GLN A 115 -11.05 -6.63 6.58
CA GLN A 115 -12.49 -6.67 6.35
C GLN A 115 -12.91 -5.70 5.23
N HIS A 116 -12.44 -4.45 5.30
CA HIS A 116 -12.84 -3.39 4.37
C HIS A 116 -12.42 -3.69 2.92
N PHE A 117 -11.23 -4.24 2.71
CA PHE A 117 -10.71 -4.58 1.38
C PHE A 117 -10.89 -6.06 1.01
N ASN A 118 -11.67 -6.82 1.80
CA ASN A 118 -11.94 -8.25 1.60
C ASN A 118 -10.68 -9.08 1.31
N LEU A 119 -9.65 -8.90 2.15
CA LEU A 119 -8.37 -9.60 2.00
C LEU A 119 -8.47 -11.04 2.51
N LYS A 120 -7.90 -11.97 1.74
CA LYS A 120 -7.83 -13.39 2.09
C LYS A 120 -6.88 -13.61 3.27
N LYS A 121 -7.41 -14.06 4.42
CA LYS A 121 -6.65 -14.14 5.68
C LYS A 121 -5.43 -15.07 5.61
N ASP A 122 -5.51 -16.11 4.80
CA ASP A 122 -4.47 -17.11 4.54
C ASP A 122 -3.27 -16.56 3.76
N THR A 123 -3.45 -15.46 3.03
CA THR A 123 -2.38 -14.85 2.21
C THR A 123 -1.71 -13.66 2.88
N ILE A 124 -1.99 -13.39 4.15
CA ILE A 124 -1.54 -12.16 4.84
C ILE A 124 -0.43 -12.47 5.83
N ASP A 125 0.71 -11.79 5.66
CA ASP A 125 1.74 -11.72 6.71
C ASP A 125 1.18 -10.95 7.91
N ARG A 126 0.90 -11.68 8.99
CA ARG A 126 0.34 -11.10 10.22
C ARG A 126 1.33 -10.18 10.95
N ARG A 127 2.61 -10.18 10.58
CA ARG A 127 3.61 -9.31 11.22
C ARG A 127 3.50 -7.87 10.75
N HIS A 128 2.92 -7.60 9.57
CA HIS A 128 2.89 -6.28 8.95
C HIS A 128 1.47 -5.86 8.60
N PHE A 129 1.22 -4.56 8.47
CA PHE A 129 -0.07 -4.10 7.95
C PHE A 129 -0.23 -4.59 6.50
N PRO A 130 -1.40 -5.17 6.13
CA PRO A 130 -1.59 -5.72 4.81
C PRO A 130 -1.83 -4.57 3.84
N LEU A 131 -0.78 -4.19 3.11
CA LEU A 131 -0.79 -3.09 2.15
C LEU A 131 -0.44 -3.55 0.72
N PRO A 132 -1.06 -4.60 0.16
CA PRO A 132 -0.87 -4.92 -1.25
C PRO A 132 -1.34 -3.74 -2.13
N SER A 133 -0.56 -3.41 -3.16
CA SER A 133 -0.78 -2.19 -3.94
C SER A 133 -2.12 -2.22 -4.69
N ASP A 134 -2.44 -3.34 -5.33
CA ASP A 134 -3.64 -3.58 -6.13
C ASP A 134 -4.95 -3.60 -5.32
N ARG A 135 -4.91 -4.09 -4.07
CA ARG A 135 -6.13 -4.25 -3.26
C ARG A 135 -6.33 -3.18 -2.20
N VAL A 136 -5.26 -2.58 -1.70
CA VAL A 136 -5.33 -1.61 -0.60
C VAL A 136 -4.89 -0.23 -1.05
N ILE A 137 -3.68 -0.08 -1.59
CA ILE A 137 -3.16 1.26 -1.94
C ILE A 137 -4.04 1.92 -3.00
N MET A 138 -4.31 1.26 -4.12
CA MET A 138 -5.17 1.80 -5.18
C MET A 138 -6.58 2.13 -4.67
N LYS A 139 -7.14 1.27 -3.81
CA LYS A 139 -8.49 1.50 -3.25
C LYS A 139 -8.51 2.67 -2.27
N LEU A 140 -7.43 2.92 -1.53
CA LEU A 140 -7.30 4.12 -0.71
C LEU A 140 -7.27 5.39 -1.56
N PHE A 141 -6.57 5.39 -2.70
CA PHE A 141 -6.62 6.49 -3.66
C PHE A 141 -8.04 6.71 -4.18
N ASP A 142 -8.70 5.65 -4.67
CA ASP A 142 -10.07 5.73 -5.17
C ASP A 142 -11.01 6.31 -4.12
N GLY A 143 -10.89 5.89 -2.87
CA GLY A 143 -11.69 6.41 -1.76
C GLY A 143 -11.42 7.88 -1.46
N CYS A 144 -10.15 8.29 -1.45
CA CYS A 144 -9.79 9.70 -1.27
C CYS A 144 -10.34 10.58 -2.40
N ILE A 145 -10.28 10.11 -3.66
CA ILE A 145 -10.84 10.80 -4.82
C ILE A 145 -12.37 10.95 -4.68
N ARG A 146 -13.09 9.87 -4.34
CA ARG A 146 -14.53 9.94 -4.09
C ARG A 146 -14.87 10.95 -3.00
N TYR A 147 -14.10 10.95 -1.91
CA TYR A 147 -14.30 11.88 -0.81
C TYR A 147 -14.16 13.34 -1.24
N ILE A 148 -13.14 13.65 -2.04
CA ILE A 148 -12.92 14.99 -2.60
C ILE A 148 -14.11 15.43 -3.45
N HIS A 149 -14.57 14.57 -4.36
CA HIS A 149 -15.67 14.92 -5.28
C HIS A 149 -17.00 15.20 -4.59
N GLU A 150 -17.22 14.66 -3.39
CA GLU A 150 -18.44 14.88 -2.62
C GLU A 150 -18.29 16.00 -1.57
N THR A 151 -17.07 16.51 -1.34
CA THR A 151 -16.80 17.60 -0.38
C THR A 151 -16.35 18.92 -1.00
N GLY A 152 -15.88 18.92 -2.25
CA GLY A 152 -15.50 20.10 -3.03
C GLY A 152 -16.59 20.54 -3.99
#